data_AF-A0A4Q3ZGH6-F1
#
_entry.id   AF-A0A4Q3ZGH6-F1
#
_cell.length_a   1.000
_cell.length_b   1.000
_cell.length_c   1.000
_cell.angle_alpha   90.00
_cell.angle_beta   90.00
_cell.angle_gamma   90.00
#
_symmetry.space_group_name_H-M   'P 1'
#
loop_
_entity.id
_entity.type
_entity.pdbx_description
1 polymer ?
#
loop_
_entity_poly.entity_id
_entity_poly.type
_entity_poly.pdbx_seq_one_letter_code
_entity_poly.pdbx_strand_id
1 'polypeptide(L)'
;MNQAIAFAPGELDRAAHLRNADTTFKDSRARTMVFWRGKLLADADDRPMQVALDHPALGDAREPAIFLGLTDNGPRFAADLPLWTPPEDASTIGQFVDQSLQVHPAWPTAKFVEVRSVMPTLSRLDGELVATGRALLGWHGSHRFCANCGSQSMVESAGWVRKCPQCGTQHFPRTDPVVIMAITSGDNLLLGRGPSWPEGMYSLLAGFVEPGETIEAAVRREVVEESGIAVGTVR
;
A
#
# COMPACT_ATOMS: atom_id res chain seq x y z
N MET A 1 19.45 -14.65 14.16
CA MET A 1 18.25 -14.84 13.32
C MET A 1 18.05 -13.55 12.53
N ASN A 2 18.31 -13.57 11.23
CA ASN A 2 18.13 -12.41 10.36
C ASN A 2 16.68 -12.46 9.86
N GLN A 3 15.71 -12.07 10.69
CA GLN A 3 14.32 -11.97 10.23
C GLN A 3 14.26 -10.87 9.17
N ALA A 4 13.85 -11.24 7.95
CA ALA A 4 13.58 -10.28 6.91
C ALA A 4 12.40 -9.40 7.36
N ILE A 5 12.65 -8.12 7.61
CA ILE A 5 11.60 -7.12 7.80
C ILE A 5 11.08 -6.80 6.40
N ALA A 6 9.78 -6.99 6.16
CA ALA A 6 9.15 -6.81 4.85
C ALA A 6 9.38 -5.40 4.27
N PHE A 7 9.43 -4.38 5.13
CA PHE A 7 9.73 -3.00 4.73
C PHE A 7 11.09 -2.59 5.29
N ALA A 8 12.09 -2.60 4.43
CA ALA A 8 13.42 -2.14 4.74
C ALA A 8 13.99 -1.41 3.52
N PRO A 9 14.92 -0.47 3.69
CA PRO A 9 15.51 0.23 2.56
C PRO A 9 16.39 -0.73 1.75
N GLY A 10 16.33 -0.62 0.42
CA GLY A 10 17.54 -0.71 -0.39
C GLY A 10 17.45 -1.46 -1.71
N GLU A 11 16.28 -1.87 -2.21
CA GLU A 11 16.23 -2.64 -3.46
C GLU A 11 15.56 -1.92 -4.64
N LEU A 12 14.84 -0.81 -4.39
CA LEU A 12 14.19 0.00 -5.43
C LEU A 12 14.81 1.40 -5.57
N ASP A 13 15.36 1.71 -6.75
CA ASP A 13 15.65 3.10 -7.12
C ASP A 13 14.35 3.77 -7.59
N ARG A 14 13.81 4.71 -6.80
CA ARG A 14 12.56 5.42 -7.15
C ARG A 14 12.66 6.24 -8.44
N ALA A 15 13.87 6.57 -8.90
CA ALA A 15 14.16 7.18 -10.19
C ALA A 15 13.17 8.30 -10.61
N ALA A 16 12.91 9.26 -9.70
CA ALA A 16 11.85 10.26 -9.89
C ALA A 16 12.00 11.10 -11.17
N HIS A 17 13.23 11.30 -11.64
CA HIS A 17 13.56 12.00 -12.88
C HIS A 17 13.05 11.28 -14.14
N LEU A 18 12.70 9.99 -14.06
CA LEU A 18 12.17 9.19 -15.17
C LEU A 18 10.64 9.10 -15.21
N ARG A 19 9.93 9.71 -14.27
CA ARG A 19 8.45 9.63 -14.17
C ARG A 19 7.71 10.20 -15.38
N ASN A 20 8.38 10.97 -16.23
CA ASN A 20 7.81 11.50 -17.48
C ASN A 20 8.50 10.90 -18.73
N ALA A 21 9.30 9.85 -18.56
CA ALA A 21 10.05 9.24 -19.65
C ALA A 21 9.33 8.00 -20.19
N ASP A 22 8.93 8.07 -21.47
CA ASP A 22 8.32 6.95 -22.21
C ASP A 22 9.21 5.70 -22.27
N THR A 23 10.51 5.85 -22.11
CA THR A 23 11.48 4.75 -22.20
C THR A 23 11.24 3.66 -21.16
N THR A 24 10.72 4.02 -19.98
CA THR A 24 10.41 3.06 -18.92
C THR A 24 9.28 2.10 -19.29
N PHE A 25 8.25 2.59 -19.99
CA PHE A 25 7.13 1.78 -20.47
C PHE A 25 7.50 0.89 -21.67
N LYS A 26 8.52 1.29 -22.44
CA LYS A 26 8.98 0.56 -23.64
C LYS A 26 10.06 -0.48 -23.34
N ASP A 27 10.59 -0.55 -22.12
CA ASP A 27 11.58 -1.55 -21.74
C ASP A 27 10.92 -2.94 -21.69
N SER A 28 11.46 -3.92 -22.43
CA SER A 28 10.92 -5.28 -22.48
C SER A 28 11.01 -6.04 -21.14
N ARG A 29 11.84 -5.55 -20.21
CA ARG A 29 11.97 -6.06 -18.85
C ARG A 29 10.99 -5.39 -17.88
N ALA A 30 10.22 -4.40 -18.33
CA ALA A 30 9.21 -3.75 -17.50
C ALA A 30 8.18 -4.78 -17.00
N ARG A 31 7.91 -4.75 -15.70
CA ARG A 31 6.93 -5.62 -15.05
C ARG A 31 6.04 -4.81 -14.14
N THR A 32 4.76 -5.20 -14.06
CA THR A 32 3.77 -4.57 -13.18
C THR A 32 3.26 -5.56 -12.15
N MET A 33 3.19 -5.11 -10.90
CA MET A 33 2.31 -5.73 -9.91
C MET A 33 0.87 -5.39 -10.26
N VAL A 34 -0.03 -6.33 -10.00
CA VAL A 34 -1.44 -6.18 -10.31
C VAL A 34 -2.24 -6.24 -9.02
N PHE A 35 -3.14 -5.29 -8.86
CA PHE A 35 -4.04 -5.19 -7.74
C PHE A 35 -5.49 -5.26 -8.21
N TRP A 36 -6.36 -5.64 -7.28
CA TRP A 36 -7.80 -5.50 -7.42
C TRP A 36 -8.37 -5.11 -6.07
N ARG A 37 -8.92 -3.88 -5.98
CA ARG A 37 -9.52 -3.35 -4.73
C ARG A 37 -8.57 -3.45 -3.52
N GLY A 38 -7.28 -3.27 -3.76
CA GLY A 38 -6.24 -3.33 -2.72
C GLY A 38 -5.69 -4.72 -2.41
N LYS A 39 -6.25 -5.79 -2.98
CA LYS A 39 -5.68 -7.14 -2.96
C LYS A 39 -4.61 -7.29 -4.03
N LEU A 40 -3.59 -8.09 -3.76
CA LEU A 40 -2.44 -8.31 -4.63
C LEU A 40 -2.62 -9.60 -5.43
N LEU A 41 -2.33 -9.58 -6.73
CA LEU A 41 -2.25 -10.81 -7.52
C LEU A 41 -1.06 -11.64 -7.06
N ALA A 42 -1.33 -12.87 -6.65
CA ALA A 42 -0.34 -13.83 -6.18
C ALA A 42 -0.54 -15.20 -6.85
N ASP A 43 0.54 -15.98 -6.91
CA ASP A 43 0.49 -17.35 -7.44
C ASP A 43 -0.22 -18.30 -6.47
N ALA A 44 -0.23 -19.60 -6.80
CA ALA A 44 -0.86 -20.62 -5.98
C ALA A 44 -0.28 -20.69 -4.55
N ASP A 45 1.00 -20.33 -4.39
CA ASP A 45 1.77 -20.34 -3.14
C ASP A 45 1.75 -18.98 -2.42
N ASP A 46 0.82 -18.09 -2.77
CA ASP A 46 0.67 -16.74 -2.20
C ASP A 46 1.88 -15.81 -2.45
N ARG A 47 2.71 -16.10 -3.45
CA ARG A 47 3.84 -15.23 -3.80
C ARG A 47 3.41 -14.13 -4.77
N PRO A 48 3.83 -12.86 -4.59
CA PRO A 48 3.51 -11.78 -5.50
C PRO A 48 3.83 -12.11 -6.95
N MET A 49 2.87 -11.91 -7.84
CA MET A 49 3.09 -12.03 -9.28
C MET A 49 3.32 -10.66 -9.91
N GLN A 50 4.19 -10.64 -10.92
CA GLN A 50 4.38 -9.48 -11.79
C GLN A 50 4.19 -9.91 -13.24
N VAL A 51 3.48 -9.08 -14.02
CA VAL A 51 3.13 -9.38 -15.42
C VAL A 51 3.74 -8.34 -16.35
N ALA A 52 3.80 -8.66 -17.65
CA ALA A 52 4.23 -7.70 -18.66
C ALA A 52 3.21 -6.55 -18.82
N LEU A 53 3.67 -5.36 -19.20
CA LEU A 53 2.81 -4.17 -19.35
C LEU A 53 1.80 -4.26 -20.52
N ASP A 54 2.03 -5.15 -21.47
CA ASP A 54 1.16 -5.42 -22.60
C ASP A 54 0.18 -6.59 -22.35
N HIS A 55 0.15 -7.12 -21.12
CA HIS A 55 -0.74 -8.22 -20.78
C HIS A 55 -2.21 -7.82 -20.93
N PRO A 56 -3.07 -8.59 -21.66
CA PRO A 56 -4.44 -8.17 -22.01
C PRO A 56 -5.34 -7.84 -20.81
N ALA A 57 -5.15 -8.50 -19.68
CA ALA A 57 -5.91 -8.23 -18.44
C ALA A 57 -5.74 -6.80 -17.92
N LEU A 58 -4.66 -6.11 -18.27
CA LEU A 58 -4.46 -4.70 -17.92
C LEU A 58 -5.45 -3.77 -18.66
N GLY A 59 -6.19 -4.27 -19.65
CA GLY A 59 -7.33 -3.56 -20.25
C GLY A 59 -8.46 -3.25 -19.26
N ASP A 60 -8.53 -3.96 -18.12
CA ASP A 60 -9.48 -3.69 -17.05
C ASP A 60 -8.99 -2.60 -16.06
N ALA A 61 -7.83 -2.00 -16.33
CA ALA A 61 -7.33 -0.83 -15.61
C ALA A 61 -8.08 0.43 -16.05
N ARG A 62 -8.35 1.33 -15.11
CA ARG A 62 -8.96 2.64 -15.39
C ARG A 62 -7.94 3.71 -15.76
N GLU A 63 -6.75 3.62 -15.18
CA GLU A 63 -5.64 4.55 -15.33
C GLU A 63 -4.42 3.75 -15.78
N PRO A 64 -3.44 4.37 -16.48
CA PRO A 64 -2.19 3.70 -16.83
C PRO A 64 -1.44 3.17 -15.61
N ALA A 65 -0.63 2.12 -15.82
CA ALA A 65 0.23 1.59 -14.77
C ALA A 65 1.19 2.67 -14.23
N ILE A 66 1.37 2.68 -12.92
CA ILE A 66 2.14 3.68 -12.18
C ILE A 66 3.59 3.22 -12.10
N PHE A 67 4.53 4.07 -12.53
CA PHE A 67 5.96 3.76 -12.42
C PHE A 67 6.41 3.90 -10.96
N LEU A 68 6.91 2.81 -10.39
CA LEU A 68 7.35 2.75 -9.00
C LEU A 68 8.85 3.06 -8.87
N GLY A 69 9.64 2.60 -9.84
CA GLY A 69 11.09 2.73 -9.83
C GLY A 69 11.80 1.69 -10.70
N LEU A 70 13.11 1.63 -10.57
CA LEU A 70 14.01 0.70 -11.24
C LEU A 70 14.54 -0.34 -10.27
N THR A 71 14.75 -1.53 -10.82
CA THR A 71 15.53 -2.62 -10.23
C THR A 71 16.59 -3.04 -11.23
N ASP A 72 17.52 -3.92 -10.83
CA ASP A 72 18.49 -4.51 -11.76
C ASP A 72 17.80 -5.23 -12.94
N ASN A 73 16.60 -5.75 -12.69
CA ASN A 73 15.75 -6.44 -13.64
C ASN A 73 14.78 -5.51 -14.39
N GLY A 74 15.07 -4.20 -14.43
CA GLY A 74 14.33 -3.19 -15.19
C GLY A 74 13.23 -2.46 -14.42
N PRO A 75 12.42 -1.67 -15.13
CA PRO A 75 11.32 -0.87 -14.57
C PRO A 75 10.26 -1.69 -13.84
N ARG A 76 9.73 -1.14 -12.75
CA ARG A 76 8.64 -1.72 -11.98
C ARG A 76 7.44 -0.80 -11.91
N PHE A 77 6.27 -1.39 -12.05
CA PHE A 77 5.00 -0.69 -12.12
C PHE A 77 3.97 -1.29 -11.17
N ALA A 78 2.88 -0.57 -10.94
CA ALA A 78 1.67 -1.10 -10.32
C ALA A 78 0.42 -0.67 -11.10
N ALA A 79 -0.53 -1.58 -11.25
CA ALA A 79 -1.84 -1.33 -11.85
C ALA A 79 -2.94 -1.92 -10.98
N ASP A 80 -4.11 -1.27 -10.96
CA ASP A 80 -5.34 -1.79 -10.34
C ASP A 80 -6.34 -2.12 -11.44
N LEU A 81 -7.16 -3.16 -11.25
CA LEU A 81 -8.16 -3.63 -12.22
C LEU A 81 -9.61 -3.32 -11.80
N PRO A 82 -9.99 -2.05 -11.56
CA PRO A 82 -11.30 -1.73 -10.99
C PRO A 82 -12.48 -1.97 -11.93
N LEU A 83 -12.24 -2.23 -13.23
CA LEU A 83 -13.30 -2.54 -14.20
C LEU A 83 -13.64 -4.03 -14.23
N TRP A 84 -12.74 -4.89 -13.75
CA TRP A 84 -13.02 -6.30 -13.60
C TRP A 84 -13.93 -6.54 -12.39
N THR A 85 -14.99 -7.32 -12.62
CA THR A 85 -15.94 -7.73 -11.59
C THR A 85 -15.88 -9.25 -11.47
N PRO A 86 -15.42 -9.79 -10.33
CA PRO A 86 -15.44 -11.23 -10.10
C PRO A 86 -16.88 -11.73 -9.91
N PRO A 87 -17.14 -13.03 -10.07
CA PRO A 87 -18.40 -13.63 -9.63
C PRO A 87 -18.66 -13.30 -8.16
N GLU A 88 -19.91 -12.99 -7.80
CA GLU A 88 -20.27 -12.57 -6.44
C GLU A 88 -19.91 -13.63 -5.39
N ASP A 89 -19.18 -13.21 -4.35
CA ASP A 89 -19.01 -13.96 -3.10
C ASP A 89 -19.33 -13.03 -1.93
N ALA A 90 -20.49 -13.24 -1.31
CA ALA A 90 -21.03 -12.40 -0.25
C ALA A 90 -20.56 -12.81 1.17
N SER A 91 -19.63 -13.76 1.29
CA SER A 91 -19.37 -14.47 2.55
C SER A 91 -18.41 -13.81 3.55
N THR A 92 -17.70 -12.73 3.18
CA THR A 92 -16.56 -12.21 3.99
C THR A 92 -16.72 -10.79 4.53
N ILE A 93 -17.90 -10.18 4.41
CA ILE A 93 -18.15 -8.80 4.85
C ILE A 93 -17.95 -8.68 6.38
N GLY A 94 -17.01 -7.82 6.81
CA GLY A 94 -16.82 -7.43 8.22
C GLY A 94 -15.73 -8.19 9.00
N GLN A 95 -14.93 -9.03 8.37
CA GLN A 95 -13.81 -9.73 9.02
C GLN A 95 -12.55 -8.86 9.12
N PHE A 96 -11.70 -9.11 10.14
CA PHE A 96 -10.40 -8.43 10.34
C PHE A 96 -9.42 -8.65 9.18
N VAL A 97 -9.53 -9.79 8.49
CA VAL A 97 -8.85 -10.09 7.23
C VAL A 97 -9.89 -10.63 6.27
N ASP A 98 -9.98 -10.08 5.05
CA ASP A 98 -10.85 -10.61 4.01
C ASP A 98 -10.23 -11.91 3.42
N GLN A 99 -10.89 -13.03 3.65
CA GLN A 99 -10.44 -14.35 3.18
C GLN A 99 -10.99 -14.73 1.80
N SER A 100 -11.79 -13.87 1.17
CA SER A 100 -12.35 -14.16 -0.14
C SER A 100 -11.21 -14.18 -1.18
N LEU A 101 -11.21 -15.21 -2.03
CA LEU A 101 -10.18 -15.42 -3.04
C LEU A 101 -10.79 -15.17 -4.42
N GLN A 102 -10.37 -14.09 -5.06
CA GLN A 102 -10.80 -13.76 -6.41
C GLN A 102 -9.79 -14.29 -7.42
N VAL A 103 -10.24 -15.10 -8.38
CA VAL A 103 -9.43 -15.66 -9.47
C VAL A 103 -9.79 -14.96 -10.76
N HIS A 104 -8.82 -14.28 -11.38
CA HIS A 104 -9.02 -13.62 -12.67
C HIS A 104 -8.95 -14.65 -13.81
N PRO A 105 -9.85 -14.64 -14.81
CA PRO A 105 -9.84 -15.61 -15.92
C PRO A 105 -8.53 -15.66 -16.71
N ALA A 106 -7.80 -14.54 -16.76
CA ALA A 106 -6.49 -14.47 -17.42
C ALA A 106 -5.37 -15.19 -16.66
N TRP A 107 -5.56 -15.50 -15.37
CA TRP A 107 -4.61 -16.26 -14.55
C TRP A 107 -5.34 -17.33 -13.72
N PRO A 108 -5.76 -18.45 -14.33
CA PRO A 108 -6.61 -19.44 -13.65
C PRO A 108 -5.97 -20.12 -12.43
N THR A 109 -4.63 -20.08 -12.32
CA THR A 109 -3.87 -20.64 -11.21
C THR A 109 -3.41 -19.59 -10.19
N ALA A 110 -3.77 -18.33 -10.39
CA ALA A 110 -3.42 -17.20 -9.53
C ALA A 110 -4.67 -16.64 -8.86
N LYS A 111 -4.48 -15.87 -7.79
CA LYS A 111 -5.58 -15.30 -7.01
C LYS A 111 -5.19 -13.96 -6.42
N PHE A 112 -6.20 -13.12 -6.15
CA PHE A 112 -6.00 -11.89 -5.41
C PHE A 112 -6.06 -12.17 -3.91
N VAL A 113 -4.98 -11.84 -3.21
CA VAL A 113 -4.79 -12.08 -1.78
C VAL A 113 -4.69 -10.77 -1.00
N GLU A 114 -5.09 -10.81 0.27
CA GLU A 114 -4.91 -9.68 1.17
C GLU A 114 -3.43 -9.43 1.46
N VAL A 115 -2.97 -8.19 1.24
CA VAL A 115 -1.55 -7.85 1.46
C VAL A 115 -1.11 -8.14 2.91
N ARG A 116 -2.02 -7.96 3.88
CA ARG A 116 -1.73 -8.25 5.29
C ARG A 116 -1.44 -9.73 5.54
N SER A 117 -2.05 -10.66 4.80
CA SER A 117 -1.85 -12.10 5.03
C SER A 117 -0.51 -12.58 4.48
N VAL A 118 -0.02 -11.97 3.41
CA VAL A 118 1.26 -12.34 2.77
C VAL A 118 2.45 -11.51 3.25
N MET A 119 2.21 -10.42 3.99
CA MET A 119 3.27 -9.55 4.50
C MET A 119 4.45 -10.29 5.18
N PRO A 120 4.25 -11.34 6.00
CA PRO A 120 5.36 -12.06 6.65
C PRO A 120 6.28 -12.83 5.70
N THR A 121 5.83 -13.12 4.48
CA THR A 121 6.57 -13.92 3.49
C THR A 121 7.16 -13.09 2.35
N LEU A 122 6.87 -11.78 2.31
CA LEU A 122 7.40 -10.89 1.28
C LEU A 122 8.93 -10.74 1.39
N SER A 123 9.59 -10.76 0.23
CA SER A 123 10.95 -10.26 0.13
C SER A 123 10.99 -8.74 0.42
N ARG A 124 12.18 -8.18 0.65
CA ARG A 124 12.33 -6.73 0.89
C ARG A 124 11.85 -5.92 -0.31
N LEU A 125 12.33 -6.25 -1.52
CA LEU A 125 11.85 -5.62 -2.75
C LEU A 125 10.34 -5.78 -2.94
N ASP A 126 9.77 -6.98 -2.75
CA ASP A 126 8.33 -7.16 -2.93
C ASP A 126 7.55 -6.32 -1.92
N GLY A 127 8.01 -6.24 -0.67
CA GLY A 127 7.44 -5.34 0.33
C GLY A 127 7.47 -3.88 -0.12
N GLU A 128 8.62 -3.38 -0.56
CA GLU A 128 8.75 -2.00 -1.08
C GLU A 128 7.79 -1.71 -2.24
N LEU A 129 7.71 -2.63 -3.21
CA LEU A 129 6.87 -2.51 -4.39
C LEU A 129 5.38 -2.59 -4.03
N VAL A 130 4.99 -3.56 -3.21
CA VAL A 130 3.59 -3.77 -2.79
C VAL A 130 3.10 -2.58 -1.97
N ALA A 131 3.88 -2.09 -1.00
CA ALA A 131 3.52 -0.93 -0.21
C ALA A 131 3.37 0.33 -1.07
N THR A 132 4.34 0.61 -1.93
CA THR A 132 4.31 1.79 -2.79
C THR A 132 3.15 1.73 -3.78
N GLY A 133 2.99 0.59 -4.46
CA GLY A 133 1.91 0.36 -5.43
C GLY A 133 0.53 0.48 -4.80
N ARG A 134 0.28 -0.23 -3.70
CA ARG A 134 -1.01 -0.20 -2.99
C ARG A 134 -1.34 1.20 -2.47
N ALA A 135 -0.37 1.95 -1.95
CA ALA A 135 -0.59 3.31 -1.47
C ALA A 135 -0.99 4.26 -2.61
N LEU A 136 -0.26 4.24 -3.74
CA LEU A 136 -0.54 5.13 -4.88
C LEU A 136 -1.87 4.78 -5.57
N LEU A 137 -2.15 3.49 -5.78
CA LEU A 137 -3.41 3.03 -6.37
C LEU A 137 -4.61 3.36 -5.47
N GLY A 138 -4.48 3.13 -4.15
CA GLY A 138 -5.52 3.48 -3.18
C GLY A 138 -5.80 4.99 -3.12
N TRP A 139 -4.73 5.81 -3.20
CA TRP A 139 -4.88 7.26 -3.31
C TRP A 139 -5.62 7.67 -4.58
N HIS A 140 -5.28 7.11 -5.73
CA HIS A 140 -5.99 7.40 -6.98
C HIS A 140 -7.46 6.97 -6.97
N GLY A 141 -7.79 5.84 -6.34
CA GLY A 141 -9.18 5.40 -6.18
C GLY A 141 -10.05 6.40 -5.42
N SER A 142 -9.47 7.05 -4.39
CA SER A 142 -10.16 7.99 -3.50
C SER A 142 -10.07 9.46 -3.91
N HIS A 143 -9.07 9.87 -4.71
CA HIS A 143 -8.76 11.28 -5.02
C HIS A 143 -8.97 11.64 -6.50
N ARG A 144 -10.02 11.10 -7.12
CA ARG A 144 -10.32 11.30 -8.56
C ARG A 144 -10.78 12.72 -8.92
N PHE A 145 -11.24 13.50 -7.95
CA PHE A 145 -11.76 14.84 -8.14
C PHE A 145 -10.90 15.86 -7.39
N CYS A 146 -10.83 17.08 -7.91
CA CYS A 146 -10.05 18.16 -7.35
C CYS A 146 -10.67 18.62 -6.02
N ALA A 147 -9.87 18.60 -4.95
CA ALA A 147 -10.32 19.07 -3.64
C ALA A 147 -10.58 20.59 -3.58
N ASN A 148 -10.08 21.36 -4.56
CA ASN A 148 -10.29 22.81 -4.63
C ASN A 148 -11.58 23.20 -5.37
N CYS A 149 -11.88 22.56 -6.51
CA CYS A 149 -13.00 22.98 -7.38
C CYS A 149 -13.99 21.87 -7.76
N GLY A 150 -13.78 20.63 -7.31
CA GLY A 150 -14.68 19.48 -7.57
C GLY A 150 -14.55 18.83 -8.94
N SER A 151 -13.83 19.42 -9.91
CA SER A 151 -13.67 18.85 -11.26
C SER A 151 -12.77 17.62 -11.26
N GLN A 152 -13.00 16.67 -12.18
CA GLN A 152 -12.16 15.47 -12.30
C GLN A 152 -10.69 15.86 -12.58
N SER A 153 -9.77 15.30 -11.79
CA SER A 153 -8.33 15.52 -11.96
C SER A 153 -7.71 14.45 -12.86
N MET A 154 -6.59 14.76 -13.49
CA MET A 154 -5.85 13.85 -14.37
C MET A 154 -4.56 13.36 -13.72
N VAL A 155 -4.17 12.12 -14.00
CA VAL A 155 -2.87 11.57 -13.55
C VAL A 155 -1.72 12.18 -14.34
N GLU A 156 -0.67 12.59 -13.63
CA GLU A 156 0.60 13.08 -14.20
C GLU A 156 1.79 12.44 -13.47
N SER A 157 3.01 12.63 -14.01
CA SER A 157 4.26 12.14 -13.40
C SER A 157 4.20 10.64 -13.06
N ALA A 158 3.73 9.82 -14.01
CA ALA A 158 3.53 8.38 -13.88
C ALA A 158 2.80 7.95 -12.59
N GLY A 159 1.77 8.70 -12.16
CA GLY A 159 0.96 8.38 -10.98
C GLY A 159 1.36 9.13 -9.71
N TRP A 160 2.41 9.94 -9.73
CA TRP A 160 2.88 10.65 -8.53
C TRP A 160 2.26 12.04 -8.34
N VAL A 161 1.44 12.50 -9.30
CA VAL A 161 0.70 13.75 -9.23
C VAL A 161 -0.69 13.55 -9.83
N ARG A 162 -1.70 14.20 -9.27
CA ARG A 162 -2.95 14.48 -9.99
C ARG A 162 -3.10 15.97 -10.20
N LYS A 163 -3.33 16.40 -11.43
CA LYS A 163 -3.50 17.82 -11.78
C LYS A 163 -4.92 18.09 -12.23
N CYS A 164 -5.54 19.14 -11.69
CA CYS A 164 -6.84 19.60 -12.14
C CYS A 164 -6.68 20.40 -13.44
N PRO A 165 -7.30 19.99 -14.57
CA PRO A 165 -7.22 20.74 -15.81
C PRO A 165 -8.01 22.06 -15.76
N GLN A 166 -8.98 22.19 -14.84
CA GLN A 166 -9.84 23.37 -14.74
C GLN A 166 -9.19 24.52 -13.97
N CYS A 167 -8.60 24.25 -12.79
CA CYS A 167 -8.02 25.29 -11.93
C CYS A 167 -6.50 25.19 -11.77
N GLY A 168 -5.86 24.18 -12.37
CA GLY A 168 -4.40 23.99 -12.32
C GLY A 168 -3.87 23.41 -11.00
N THR A 169 -4.70 23.26 -9.96
CA THR A 169 -4.29 22.69 -8.67
C THR A 169 -3.67 21.30 -8.85
N GLN A 170 -2.51 21.10 -8.23
CA GLN A 170 -1.86 19.79 -8.11
C GLN A 170 -2.19 19.15 -6.77
N HIS A 171 -2.37 17.84 -6.79
CA HIS A 171 -2.54 16.99 -5.64
C HIS A 171 -1.44 15.95 -5.63
N PHE A 172 -0.90 15.68 -4.45
CA PHE A 172 0.17 14.71 -4.24
C PHE A 172 -0.34 13.52 -3.42
N PRO A 173 0.28 12.34 -3.54
CA PRO A 173 -0.06 11.17 -2.74
C PRO A 173 -0.09 11.48 -1.25
N ARG A 174 -1.15 11.02 -0.58
CA ARG A 174 -1.30 11.17 0.86
C ARG A 174 -0.45 10.13 1.59
N THR A 175 0.27 10.57 2.62
CA THR A 175 0.95 9.70 3.58
C THR A 175 0.51 10.14 4.97
N ASP A 176 -0.09 9.23 5.73
CA ASP A 176 -0.55 9.49 7.09
C ASP A 176 0.50 8.92 8.08
N PRO A 177 1.29 9.77 8.75
CA PRO A 177 2.27 9.32 9.73
C PRO A 177 1.58 8.71 10.95
N VAL A 178 2.09 7.56 11.39
CA VAL A 178 1.59 6.79 12.54
C VAL A 178 2.76 6.41 13.42
N VAL A 179 2.59 6.54 14.74
CA VAL A 179 3.50 6.00 15.74
C VAL A 179 2.98 4.67 16.24
N ILE A 180 3.89 3.72 16.48
CA ILE A 180 3.63 2.47 17.20
C ILE A 180 4.74 2.30 18.23
N MET A 181 4.39 2.11 19.50
CA MET A 181 5.33 2.29 20.61
C MET A 181 5.33 1.11 21.59
N ALA A 182 6.53 0.59 21.87
CA ALA A 182 6.77 -0.39 22.92
C ALA A 182 7.01 0.32 24.25
N ILE A 183 5.99 0.41 25.09
CA ILE A 183 6.07 1.08 26.40
C ILE A 183 6.55 0.08 27.45
N THR A 184 7.70 0.36 28.05
CA THR A 184 8.40 -0.53 28.98
C THR A 184 8.34 -0.04 30.43
N SER A 185 8.27 -0.98 31.38
CA SER A 185 8.41 -0.72 32.81
C SER A 185 9.12 -1.90 33.49
N GLY A 186 10.41 -1.74 33.73
CA GLY A 186 11.28 -2.86 34.08
C GLY A 186 11.25 -3.93 32.99
N ASP A 187 10.92 -5.16 33.37
CA ASP A 187 10.78 -6.29 32.44
C ASP A 187 9.38 -6.41 31.82
N ASN A 188 8.49 -5.45 32.07
CA ASN A 188 7.10 -5.49 31.58
C ASN A 188 6.91 -4.60 30.34
N LEU A 189 5.97 -5.02 29.48
CA LEU A 189 5.47 -4.25 28.34
C LEU A 189 3.98 -3.94 28.54
N LEU A 190 3.59 -2.70 28.26
CA LEU A 190 2.17 -2.35 28.12
C LEU A 190 1.68 -2.76 26.73
N LEU A 191 0.57 -3.51 26.71
CA LEU A 191 -0.11 -3.93 25.49
C LEU A 191 -1.58 -3.53 25.55
N GLY A 192 -2.15 -3.22 24.39
CA GLY A 192 -3.57 -2.95 24.20
C GLY A 192 -4.21 -3.98 23.28
N ARG A 193 -5.56 -4.00 23.26
CA ARG A 193 -6.34 -4.76 22.28
C ARG A 193 -7.61 -4.02 21.90
N GLY A 194 -7.97 -4.11 20.63
CA GLY A 194 -9.26 -3.62 20.14
C GLY A 194 -10.42 -4.55 20.52
N PRO A 195 -11.66 -4.05 20.68
CA PRO A 195 -12.83 -4.88 20.99
C PRO A 195 -13.10 -5.96 19.94
N SER A 196 -12.81 -5.68 18.66
CA SER A 196 -13.05 -6.57 17.52
C SER A 196 -11.93 -7.57 17.24
N TRP A 197 -10.85 -7.56 18.02
CA TRP A 197 -9.68 -8.40 17.76
C TRP A 197 -9.88 -9.82 18.26
N PRO A 198 -9.24 -10.83 17.62
CA PRO A 198 -9.25 -12.22 18.11
C PRO A 198 -8.88 -12.33 19.60
N GLU A 199 -9.44 -13.32 20.27
CA GLU A 199 -9.11 -13.60 21.67
C GLU A 199 -7.61 -13.88 21.83
N GLY A 200 -7.00 -13.38 22.90
CA GLY A 200 -5.57 -13.51 23.17
C GLY A 200 -4.67 -12.64 22.27
N MET A 201 -5.21 -11.91 21.29
CA MET A 201 -4.44 -10.98 20.48
C MET A 201 -4.30 -9.63 21.18
N TYR A 202 -3.05 -9.22 21.37
CA TYR A 202 -2.62 -7.93 21.91
C TYR A 202 -1.55 -7.33 21.00
N SER A 203 -1.45 -6.00 21.00
CA SER A 203 -0.44 -5.25 20.26
C SER A 203 0.10 -4.12 21.10
N LEU A 204 1.23 -3.56 20.66
CA LEU A 204 1.66 -2.23 21.05
C LEU A 204 0.57 -1.20 20.74
N LEU A 205 0.51 -0.15 21.54
CA LEU A 205 -0.32 1.02 21.26
C LEU A 205 0.21 1.74 20.02
N ALA A 206 -0.70 2.36 19.26
CA ALA A 206 -0.37 3.08 18.05
C ALA A 206 -1.40 4.17 17.78
N GLY A 207 -1.00 5.24 17.10
CA GLY A 207 -1.89 6.34 16.76
C GLY A 207 -1.31 7.30 15.74
N PHE A 208 -2.16 8.18 15.20
CA PHE A 208 -1.75 9.11 14.15
C PHE A 208 -0.93 10.26 14.73
N VAL A 209 0.06 10.73 13.96
CA VAL A 209 0.77 11.97 14.28
C VAL A 209 -0.06 13.15 13.77
N GLU A 210 -0.28 14.14 14.62
CA GLU A 210 -1.05 15.33 14.26
C GLU A 210 -0.21 16.40 13.53
N PRO A 211 -0.84 17.31 12.74
CA PRO A 211 -0.12 18.39 12.10
C PRO A 211 0.66 19.27 13.08
N GLY A 212 1.97 19.37 12.89
CA GLY A 212 2.86 20.15 13.76
C GLY A 212 3.35 19.39 15.00
N GLU A 213 2.94 18.14 15.17
CA GLU A 213 3.36 17.27 16.26
C GLU A 213 4.68 16.56 15.93
N THR A 214 5.59 16.42 16.91
CA THR A 214 6.77 15.56 16.76
C THR A 214 6.39 14.09 16.99
N ILE A 215 7.20 13.16 16.50
CA ILE A 215 6.99 11.72 16.73
C ILE A 215 6.88 11.42 18.23
N GLU A 216 7.76 12.01 19.04
CA GLU A 216 7.80 11.78 20.48
C GLU A 216 6.63 12.45 21.21
N ALA A 217 6.10 13.56 20.68
CA ALA A 217 4.90 14.18 21.22
C ALA A 217 3.67 13.31 20.95
N ALA A 218 3.53 12.78 19.72
CA ALA A 218 2.47 11.84 19.35
C ALA A 218 2.49 10.59 20.22
N VAL A 219 3.66 9.99 20.42
CA VAL A 219 3.81 8.84 21.33
C VAL A 219 3.30 9.17 22.74
N ARG A 220 3.64 10.34 23.29
CA ARG A 220 3.21 10.71 24.64
C ARG A 220 1.71 10.96 24.73
N ARG A 221 1.14 11.66 23.74
CA ARG A 221 -0.30 11.95 23.68
C ARG A 221 -1.11 10.66 23.57
N GLU A 222 -0.79 9.83 22.57
CA GLU A 222 -1.51 8.58 22.29
C GLU A 222 -1.49 7.61 23.47
N VAL A 223 -0.36 7.47 24.17
CA VAL A 223 -0.30 6.58 25.36
C VAL A 223 -1.16 7.11 26.51
N VAL A 224 -1.19 8.43 26.74
CA VAL A 224 -2.06 9.01 27.77
C VAL A 224 -3.53 8.85 27.42
N GLU A 225 -3.91 9.06 26.16
CA GLU A 225 -5.30 8.96 25.69
C GLU A 225 -5.85 7.53 25.80
N GLU A 226 -5.06 6.53 25.37
CA GLU A 226 -5.51 5.14 25.30
C GLU A 226 -5.37 4.38 26.62
N SER A 227 -4.43 4.76 27.50
CA SER A 227 -4.17 4.01 28.74
C SER A 227 -4.12 4.85 30.00
N GLY A 228 -4.17 6.18 29.92
CA GLY A 228 -4.04 7.07 31.07
C GLY A 228 -2.63 7.11 31.68
N ILE A 229 -1.61 6.56 31.01
CA ILE A 229 -0.25 6.44 31.55
C ILE A 229 0.63 7.52 30.93
N ALA A 230 1.32 8.29 31.77
CA ALA A 230 2.36 9.21 31.32
C ALA A 230 3.67 8.46 31.04
N VAL A 231 4.29 8.73 29.90
CA VAL A 231 5.57 8.12 29.50
C VAL A 231 6.68 9.16 29.37
N GLY A 232 7.91 8.73 29.66
CA GLY A 232 9.09 9.58 29.70
C GLY A 232 9.83 9.69 28.37
N THR A 233 11.01 9.06 28.30
CA THR A 233 11.89 9.13 27.11
C THR A 233 11.34 8.28 25.97
N VAL A 234 11.39 8.80 24.75
CA VAL A 234 11.05 8.10 23.49
C VAL A 234 12.34 7.93 22.69
N ARG A 235 12.54 6.76 22.06
CA ARG A 235 13.75 6.38 21.31
C ARG A 235 13.39 5.57 20.08
#